data_AF-A0A966IE95-F1
#
_entry.id   AF-A0A966IE95-F1
#
_cell.length_a   1.000
_cell.length_b   1.000
_cell.length_c   1.000
_cell.angle_alpha   90.00
_cell.angle_beta   90.00
_cell.angle_gamma   90.00
#
_symmetry.space_group_name_H-M   'P 1'
#
loop_
_entity.id
_entity.type
_entity.pdbx_description
1 polymer ?
#
loop_
_entity_poly.entity_id
_entity_poly.type
_entity_poly.pdbx_seq_one_letter_code
_entity_poly.pdbx_strand_id
1 'polypeptide(L)'
;MHCIMVKSFHHRILYFLLSILMLGCAATGSDSNQSGAEKLDPLVPREEITKFSEQSVNEPLRGWSFYRVAPYKKNTAYRLENYQGRTVLSANAKKSSSGLAVKLKPRPSQHLWLEWQWK
;
A
#
# COMPACT_ATOMS: atom_id res chain seq x y z
N MET A 1 20.04 58.20 -1.63
CA MET A 1 20.34 56.86 -1.06
C MET A 1 19.18 56.22 -0.28
N HIS A 2 18.02 56.88 -0.09
CA HIS A 2 16.87 56.32 0.65
C HIS A 2 16.00 55.30 -0.12
N CYS A 3 16.02 55.29 -1.45
CA CYS A 3 15.11 54.44 -2.24
C CYS A 3 15.57 52.97 -2.37
N ILE A 4 16.87 52.70 -2.16
CA ILE A 4 17.47 51.35 -2.29
C ILE A 4 17.20 50.50 -1.04
N MET A 5 17.12 51.13 0.14
CA MET A 5 16.92 50.46 1.41
C MET A 5 15.50 49.93 1.58
N VAL A 6 14.49 50.65 1.05
CA VAL A 6 13.08 50.24 1.09
C VAL A 6 12.84 48.99 0.25
N LYS A 7 13.44 48.89 -0.95
CA LYS A 7 13.36 47.69 -1.80
C LYS A 7 13.98 46.46 -1.14
N SER A 8 15.13 46.63 -0.47
CA SER A 8 15.79 45.54 0.28
C SER A 8 14.95 45.07 1.46
N PHE A 9 14.27 45.99 2.15
CA PHE A 9 13.40 45.67 3.28
C PHE A 9 12.14 44.90 2.85
N HIS A 10 11.50 45.30 1.74
CA HIS A 10 10.35 44.60 1.19
C HIS A 10 10.72 43.20 0.66
N HIS A 11 11.90 43.05 0.07
CA HIS A 11 12.38 41.76 -0.41
C HIS A 11 12.68 40.81 0.76
N ARG A 12 13.27 41.31 1.85
CA ARG A 12 13.50 40.55 3.09
C ARG A 12 12.19 40.11 3.75
N ILE A 13 11.17 40.97 3.79
CA ILE A 13 9.83 40.62 4.28
C ILE A 13 9.18 39.55 3.40
N LEU A 14 9.28 39.68 2.07
CA LEU A 14 8.73 38.70 1.13
C LEU A 14 9.38 37.32 1.29
N TYR A 15 10.71 37.26 1.44
CA TYR A 15 11.40 35.98 1.69
C TYR A 15 11.03 35.35 3.03
N PHE A 16 10.79 36.17 4.06
CA PHE A 16 10.37 35.68 5.37
C PHE A 16 8.93 35.13 5.35
N LEU A 17 8.02 35.75 4.59
CA LEU A 17 6.67 35.20 4.37
C LEU A 17 6.70 33.90 3.56
N LEU A 18 7.57 33.81 2.56
CA LEU A 18 7.71 32.61 1.72
C LEU A 18 8.27 31.41 2.50
N SER A 19 9.17 31.63 3.47
CA SER A 19 9.71 30.55 4.30
C SER A 19 8.68 30.00 5.29
N ILE A 20 7.80 30.85 5.84
CA ILE A 20 6.69 30.40 6.72
C ILE A 20 5.71 29.53 5.94
N LEU A 21 5.43 29.85 4.67
CA LEU A 21 4.49 29.09 3.84
C LEU A 21 4.98 27.66 3.56
N MET A 22 6.30 27.48 3.37
CA MET A 22 6.91 26.16 3.11
C MET A 22 6.98 25.27 4.36
N LEU A 23 6.89 25.83 5.57
CA LEU A 23 6.97 25.06 6.82
C LEU A 23 5.63 24.37 7.20
N GLY A 24 4.55 24.64 6.45
CA GLY A 24 3.20 24.15 6.76
C GLY A 24 2.83 22.75 6.23
N CYS A 25 3.65 22.12 5.40
CA CYS A 25 3.23 20.90 4.68
C CYS A 25 3.53 19.56 5.37
N ALA A 26 4.08 19.52 6.59
CA ALA A 26 4.43 18.25 7.26
C ALA A 26 3.50 17.83 8.42
N ALA A 27 2.47 18.62 8.75
CA ALA A 27 1.76 18.46 10.02
C ALA A 27 0.39 17.76 9.96
N THR A 28 -0.04 17.22 8.81
CA THR A 28 -1.34 16.50 8.72
C THR A 28 -1.21 15.14 8.02
N GLY A 29 -0.32 14.31 8.57
CA GLY A 29 -0.27 12.86 8.28
C GLY A 29 -0.63 12.05 9.51
N SER A 30 -1.81 12.30 10.11
CA SER A 30 -2.34 11.39 11.12
C SER A 30 -2.88 10.15 10.42
N ASP A 31 -2.05 9.12 10.30
CA ASP A 31 -2.47 7.76 9.95
C ASP A 31 -3.38 7.20 11.06
N SER A 32 -4.63 7.63 11.10
CA SER A 32 -5.68 6.96 11.87
C SER A 32 -6.50 6.02 10.97
N ASN A 33 -5.82 5.28 10.10
CA ASN A 33 -6.43 4.12 9.44
C ASN A 33 -6.30 2.88 10.33
N GLN A 34 -6.89 2.92 11.54
CA GLN A 34 -7.39 1.70 12.17
C GLN A 34 -8.67 1.28 11.42
N SER A 35 -8.49 0.76 10.21
CA SER A 35 -9.55 0.10 9.48
C SER A 35 -9.81 -1.25 10.15
N GLY A 36 -10.73 -1.27 11.13
CA GLY A 36 -11.69 -2.34 11.44
C GLY A 36 -11.28 -3.82 11.38
N ALA A 37 -9.99 -4.17 11.43
CA ALA A 37 -9.53 -5.56 11.35
C ALA A 37 -9.66 -6.30 12.70
N GLU A 38 -9.80 -5.55 13.80
CA GLU A 38 -9.86 -6.12 15.15
C GLU A 38 -11.30 -6.45 15.59
N LYS A 39 -12.32 -5.79 15.03
CA LYS A 39 -13.74 -6.10 15.27
C LYS A 39 -14.32 -6.91 14.10
N LEU A 40 -13.70 -8.05 13.81
CA LEU A 40 -14.24 -9.00 12.83
C LEU A 40 -15.09 -10.04 13.57
N ASP A 41 -16.26 -10.33 13.00
CA ASP A 41 -17.18 -11.35 13.53
C ASP A 41 -16.46 -12.71 13.65
N PRO A 42 -16.32 -13.28 14.87
CA PRO A 42 -15.66 -14.57 15.10
C PRO A 42 -16.33 -15.73 14.35
N LEU A 43 -17.58 -15.56 13.92
CA LEU A 43 -18.41 -16.63 13.36
C LEU A 43 -18.21 -16.86 11.86
N VAL A 44 -17.38 -16.06 11.18
CA VAL A 44 -17.07 -16.23 9.76
C VAL A 44 -15.69 -16.87 9.58
N PRO A 45 -15.60 -18.16 9.18
CA PRO A 45 -14.34 -18.81 8.87
C PRO A 45 -13.58 -18.02 7.80
N ARG A 46 -12.39 -17.54 8.15
CA ARG A 46 -11.52 -16.82 7.23
C ARG A 46 -10.51 -17.81 6.66
N GLU A 47 -10.44 -17.88 5.34
CA GLU A 47 -9.35 -18.57 4.67
C GLU A 47 -8.08 -17.75 4.94
N GLU A 48 -7.24 -18.25 5.85
CA GLU A 48 -5.99 -17.57 6.23
C GLU A 48 -4.99 -17.71 5.08
N ILE A 49 -4.73 -16.60 4.41
CA ILE A 49 -3.73 -16.55 3.34
C ILE A 49 -2.37 -16.38 4.01
N THR A 50 -1.59 -17.45 4.01
CA THR A 50 -0.21 -17.46 4.51
C THR A 50 0.66 -16.48 3.71
N LYS A 51 1.57 -15.77 4.39
CA LYS A 51 2.52 -14.88 3.71
C LYS A 51 3.54 -15.71 2.92
N PHE A 52 4.05 -15.15 1.83
CA PHE A 52 5.07 -15.83 1.01
C PHE A 52 6.32 -16.24 1.81
N SER A 53 6.68 -15.44 2.81
CA SER A 53 7.84 -15.66 3.67
C SER A 53 7.73 -16.87 4.60
N GLU A 54 6.50 -17.33 4.86
CA GLU A 54 6.21 -18.45 5.76
C GLU A 54 6.12 -19.77 4.99
N GLN A 55 6.09 -19.72 3.66
CA GLN A 55 6.06 -20.90 2.81
C GLN A 55 7.49 -21.42 2.55
N SER A 56 7.63 -22.74 2.36
CA SER A 56 8.93 -23.34 2.10
C SER A 56 9.42 -23.04 0.67
N VAL A 57 10.74 -23.01 0.51
CA VAL A 57 11.40 -22.75 -0.77
C VAL A 57 11.12 -23.91 -1.74
N ASN A 58 10.90 -23.61 -3.02
CA ASN A 58 10.50 -24.55 -4.08
C ASN A 58 9.09 -25.15 -3.97
N GLU A 59 8.27 -24.77 -2.99
CA GLU A 59 6.86 -25.13 -2.99
C GLU A 59 6.03 -24.29 -3.99
N PRO A 60 4.95 -24.87 -4.55
CA PRO A 60 3.99 -24.10 -5.36
C PRO A 60 3.30 -23.05 -4.49
N LEU A 61 3.07 -21.85 -5.04
CA LEU A 61 2.44 -20.74 -4.32
C LEU A 61 1.02 -21.10 -3.89
N ARG A 62 0.81 -21.38 -2.59
CA ARG A 62 -0.49 -21.80 -2.06
C ARG A 62 -1.41 -20.59 -1.90
N GLY A 63 -2.67 -20.71 -2.36
CA GLY A 63 -3.67 -19.63 -2.28
C GLY A 63 -3.51 -18.51 -3.31
N TRP A 64 -2.44 -18.53 -4.11
CA TRP A 64 -2.20 -17.56 -5.18
C TRP A 64 -2.40 -18.21 -6.55
N SER A 65 -3.02 -17.47 -7.46
CA SER A 65 -3.26 -17.89 -8.84
C SER A 65 -2.58 -16.94 -9.81
N PHE A 66 -2.11 -17.48 -10.94
CA PHE A 66 -1.57 -16.66 -12.02
C PHE A 66 -2.69 -15.85 -12.68
N TYR A 67 -2.48 -14.54 -12.80
CA TYR A 67 -3.41 -13.64 -13.47
C TYR A 67 -2.76 -13.01 -14.70
N ARG A 68 -3.38 -13.14 -15.87
CA ARG A 68 -2.92 -12.55 -17.12
C ARG A 68 -3.89 -11.45 -17.56
N VAL A 69 -3.37 -10.27 -17.86
CA VAL A 69 -4.19 -9.11 -18.27
C VAL A 69 -4.85 -9.32 -19.64
N ALA A 70 -4.19 -10.03 -20.57
CA ALA A 70 -4.77 -10.37 -21.87
C ALA A 70 -4.22 -11.70 -22.40
N PRO A 71 -5.01 -12.51 -23.13
CA PRO A 71 -4.62 -13.88 -23.53
C PRO A 71 -3.29 -13.99 -24.28
N TYR A 72 -2.94 -12.99 -25.10
CA TYR A 72 -1.72 -12.99 -25.93
C TYR A 72 -0.46 -12.50 -25.20
N LYS A 73 -0.56 -12.04 -23.94
CA LYS A 73 0.60 -11.61 -23.16
C LYS A 73 1.36 -12.83 -22.62
N LYS A 74 2.69 -12.76 -22.62
CA LYS A 74 3.53 -13.79 -21.98
C LYS A 74 3.35 -13.75 -20.46
N ASN A 75 3.51 -14.90 -19.81
CA ASN A 75 3.48 -15.00 -18.36
C ASN A 75 4.82 -14.58 -17.73
N THR A 76 4.74 -14.00 -16.54
CA THR A 76 5.85 -13.86 -15.59
C THR A 76 6.00 -15.19 -14.86
N ALA A 77 7.21 -15.74 -14.84
CA ALA A 77 7.52 -16.92 -14.04
C ALA A 77 7.74 -16.49 -12.59
N TYR A 78 6.89 -16.99 -11.69
CA TYR A 78 6.98 -16.74 -10.24
C TYR A 78 7.48 -17.99 -9.52
N ARG A 79 8.47 -17.84 -8.63
CA ARG A 79 9.01 -18.94 -7.82
C ARG A 79 9.38 -18.43 -6.43
N LEU A 80 9.33 -19.32 -5.43
CA LEU A 80 9.92 -19.05 -4.12
C LEU A 80 11.38 -19.46 -4.14
N GLU A 81 12.25 -18.52 -3.83
CA GLU A 81 13.70 -18.70 -3.81
C GLU A 81 14.25 -18.35 -2.43
N ASN A 82 15.33 -19.02 -2.03
CA ASN A 82 16.10 -18.60 -0.87
C ASN A 82 17.08 -17.51 -1.32
N TYR A 83 16.93 -16.31 -0.79
CA TYR A 83 17.88 -15.23 -0.98
C TYR A 83 18.36 -14.73 0.38
N GLN A 84 19.67 -14.86 0.64
CA GLN A 84 20.30 -14.43 1.89
C GLN A 84 19.64 -15.05 3.15
N GLY A 85 19.25 -16.33 3.08
CA GLY A 85 18.62 -17.04 4.20
C GLY A 85 17.14 -16.70 4.40
N ARG A 86 16.52 -15.94 3.49
CA ARG A 86 15.09 -15.59 3.52
C ARG A 86 14.36 -16.17 2.33
N THR A 87 13.13 -16.64 2.55
CA THR A 87 12.24 -17.02 1.44
C THR A 87 11.70 -15.74 0.79
N VAL A 88 12.00 -15.55 -0.49
CA VAL A 88 11.56 -14.42 -1.29
C VAL A 88 10.79 -14.90 -2.52
N LEU A 89 9.91 -14.03 -3.04
CA LEU A 89 9.22 -14.26 -4.31
C LEU A 89 10.07 -13.71 -5.45
N SER A 90 10.60 -14.59 -6.31
CA SER A 90 11.27 -14.20 -7.55
C SER A 90 10.25 -14.05 -8.69
N ALA A 91 10.47 -13.05 -9.53
CA ALA A 91 9.62 -12.76 -10.69
C ALA A 91 10.50 -12.56 -11.93
N ASN A 92 10.37 -13.44 -12.92
CA ASN A 92 11.15 -13.38 -14.16
C ASN A 92 10.25 -13.20 -15.39
N ALA A 93 10.52 -12.14 -16.17
CA ALA A 93 9.83 -11.89 -17.43
C ALA A 93 10.69 -11.09 -18.41
N LYS A 94 10.61 -11.43 -19.71
CA LYS A 94 11.21 -10.62 -20.80
C LYS A 94 10.32 -9.47 -21.28
N LYS A 95 9.01 -9.73 -21.45
CA LYS A 95 7.97 -8.74 -21.82
C LYS A 95 6.62 -9.31 -21.37
N SER A 96 6.15 -8.90 -20.20
CA SER A 96 4.97 -9.48 -19.54
C SER A 96 4.06 -8.41 -18.95
N SER A 97 2.78 -8.75 -18.82
CA SER A 97 1.77 -7.99 -18.06
C SER A 97 0.88 -9.01 -17.36
N SER A 98 1.49 -9.80 -16.46
CA SER A 98 0.81 -10.80 -15.64
C SER A 98 1.25 -10.65 -14.19
N GLY A 99 0.39 -11.05 -13.25
CA GLY A 99 0.59 -10.94 -11.82
C GLY A 99 0.18 -12.20 -11.07
N LEU A 100 0.23 -12.11 -9.75
CA LEU A 100 -0.40 -13.06 -8.84
C LEU A 100 -1.67 -12.43 -8.28
N ALA A 101 -2.74 -13.22 -8.20
CA ALA A 101 -4.01 -12.80 -7.62
C ALA A 101 -4.48 -13.84 -6.61
N VAL A 102 -5.11 -13.37 -5.54
CA VAL A 102 -5.87 -14.22 -4.63
C VAL A 102 -7.34 -14.08 -4.97
N LYS A 103 -8.02 -15.21 -5.15
CA LYS A 103 -9.46 -15.21 -5.34
C LYS A 103 -10.13 -14.95 -3.99
N LEU A 104 -10.68 -13.76 -3.83
CA LEU A 104 -11.45 -13.43 -2.64
C LEU A 104 -12.80 -14.14 -2.68
N LYS A 105 -13.22 -14.70 -1.55
CA LYS A 105 -14.59 -15.13 -1.31
C LYS A 105 -15.31 -14.01 -0.56
N PRO A 106 -16.27 -13.32 -1.17
CA PRO A 106 -17.06 -12.30 -0.48
C PRO A 106 -17.76 -12.93 0.73
N ARG A 107 -17.85 -12.17 1.82
CA ARG A 107 -18.65 -12.61 2.98
C ARG A 107 -20.13 -12.48 2.66
N PRO A 108 -20.98 -13.35 3.25
CA PRO A 108 -22.42 -13.13 3.22
C PRO A 108 -22.75 -11.78 3.88
N SER A 109 -23.70 -11.03 3.32
CA SER A 109 -24.04 -9.66 3.74
C SER A 109 -24.86 -9.57 5.03
N GLN A 110 -24.94 -10.66 5.79
CA GLN A 110 -25.74 -10.73 7.01
C GLN A 110 -25.01 -9.99 8.14
N HIS A 111 -25.72 -9.18 8.93
CA HIS A 111 -25.21 -8.45 10.10
C HIS A 111 -24.19 -7.32 9.83
N LEU A 112 -24.24 -6.65 8.67
CA LEU A 112 -23.40 -5.49 8.34
C LEU A 112 -23.96 -4.14 8.86
N TRP A 113 -24.67 -4.13 9.99
CA TRP A 113 -25.20 -2.89 10.54
C TRP A 113 -24.07 -2.08 11.19
N LEU A 114 -23.87 -0.87 10.68
CA LEU A 114 -22.98 0.12 11.28
C LEU A 114 -23.75 0.86 12.36
N GLU A 115 -23.34 0.70 13.62
CA GLU A 115 -23.80 1.54 14.71
C GLU A 115 -22.85 2.71 14.86
N TRP A 116 -23.36 3.93 14.75
CA TRP A 116 -22.62 5.15 15.05
C TRP A 116 -23.32 5.92 16.15
N GLN A 117 -22.52 6.65 16.92
CA GLN A 117 -22.99 7.57 17.94
C GLN A 117 -22.12 8.82 17.87
N TRP A 118 -22.77 9.97 17.87
CA TRP A 118 -22.09 11.26 17.98
C TRP A 118 -21.87 11.60 19.45
N LYS A 119 -20.77 12.29 19.73
CA LYS A 119 -20.46 12.83 21.06
C LYS A 119 -21.06 14.23 21.22
#